data_AF-F8Q2Q5-F1
#
_entry.id   AF-F8Q2Q5-F1
#
_cell.length_a   1.000
_cell.length_b   1.000
_cell.length_c   1.000
_cell.angle_alpha   90.00
_cell.angle_beta   90.00
_cell.angle_gamma   90.00
#
_symmetry.space_group_name_H-M   'P 1'
#
loop_
_entity.id
_entity.type
_entity.pdbx_description
1 polymer ?
#
loop_
_entity_poly.entity_id
_entity_poly.type
_entity_poly.pdbx_seq_one_letter_code
_entity_poly.pdbx_strand_id
1 'polypeptide(L)'
;MLSPGMYVVLTTPNGWEGRQQNSMRLAAIAAGLVSVDGGRRVSFVTESEAAVLYAASTGNIDEWLQVDTDIIVCDCGGGTIDITGYTIMETKPLRLKESIASSCYLNGGMFVGKALEQFLQRFFFRYVLWLLLY
;
A
#
# COMPACT_ATOMS: atom_id res chain seq x y z
N MET A 1 -17.39 -2.00 20.49
CA MET A 1 -16.48 -0.83 20.46
C MET A 1 -15.16 -1.25 21.05
N LEU A 2 -14.06 -0.85 20.41
CA LEU A 2 -12.72 -1.01 20.98
C LEU A 2 -12.56 -0.13 22.23
N SER A 3 -11.55 -0.40 23.05
CA SER A 3 -11.37 0.27 24.37
C SER A 3 -11.44 1.82 24.26
N PRO A 4 -12.10 2.52 25.22
CA PRO A 4 -12.24 3.98 25.21
C PRO A 4 -10.92 4.77 25.11
N GLY A 5 -9.80 4.18 25.52
CA GLY A 5 -8.47 4.79 25.45
C GLY A 5 -7.61 4.37 24.26
N MET A 6 -8.12 3.54 23.35
CA MET A 6 -7.33 2.97 22.26
C MET A 6 -7.06 3.99 21.14
N TYR A 7 -5.86 3.99 20.57
CA TYR A 7 -5.53 4.69 19.34
C TYR A 7 -5.62 3.74 18.15
N VAL A 8 -6.13 4.23 17.02
CA VAL A 8 -6.22 3.50 15.76
C VAL A 8 -5.28 4.17 14.77
N VAL A 9 -4.31 3.41 14.28
CA VAL A 9 -3.45 3.85 13.18
C VAL A 9 -3.92 3.11 11.92
N LEU A 10 -4.35 3.85 10.92
CA LEU A 10 -4.76 3.29 9.63
C LEU A 10 -3.68 3.55 8.59
N THR A 11 -3.39 2.54 7.77
CA THR A 11 -2.55 2.74 6.59
C THR A 11 -3.36 3.43 5.48
N THR A 12 -2.68 4.24 4.69
CA THR A 12 -3.25 4.82 3.46
C THR A 12 -2.24 4.73 2.32
N PRO A 13 -2.69 4.72 1.06
CA PRO A 13 -1.78 4.88 -0.06
C PRO A 13 -0.93 6.15 0.09
N ASN A 14 0.26 6.13 -0.48
CA ASN A 14 1.13 7.29 -0.47
C ASN A 14 0.47 8.49 -1.18
N GLY A 15 0.67 9.69 -0.66
CA GLY A 15 0.04 10.93 -1.16
C GLY A 15 -1.42 11.14 -0.74
N TRP A 16 -2.04 10.22 0.02
CA TRP A 16 -3.37 10.46 0.60
C TRP A 16 -3.28 11.40 1.80
N GLU A 17 -3.73 12.63 1.61
CA GLU A 17 -3.72 13.69 2.62
C GLU A 17 -5.12 14.27 2.87
N GLY A 18 -5.24 15.14 3.88
CA GLY A 18 -6.39 16.04 4.08
C GLY A 18 -7.77 15.37 3.91
N ARG A 19 -8.38 15.55 2.73
CA ARG A 19 -9.73 15.07 2.42
C ARG A 19 -9.84 13.55 2.51
N GLN A 20 -8.90 12.83 1.91
CA GLN A 20 -8.91 11.35 1.86
C GLN A 20 -8.83 10.76 3.27
N GLN A 21 -7.86 11.24 4.07
CA GLN A 21 -7.72 10.85 5.47
C GLN A 21 -8.95 11.23 6.31
N ASN A 22 -9.56 12.39 6.05
CA ASN A 22 -10.80 12.77 6.72
C ASN A 22 -11.96 11.81 6.39
N SER A 23 -12.11 11.41 5.14
CA SER A 23 -13.11 10.40 4.74
C SER A 23 -12.87 9.07 5.45
N MET A 24 -11.63 8.59 5.52
CA MET A 24 -11.26 7.38 6.26
C MET A 24 -11.57 7.50 7.76
N ARG A 25 -11.32 8.67 8.36
CA ARG A 25 -11.64 8.95 9.77
C ARG A 25 -13.15 8.89 10.03
N LEU A 26 -13.95 9.47 9.15
CA LEU A 26 -15.42 9.40 9.26
C LEU A 26 -15.93 7.97 9.10
N ALA A 27 -15.35 7.19 8.18
CA ALA A 27 -15.67 5.79 8.02
C ALA A 27 -15.33 4.97 9.29
N ALA A 28 -14.19 5.26 9.94
CA ALA A 28 -13.81 4.61 11.20
C ALA A 28 -14.80 4.90 12.33
N ILE A 29 -15.30 6.14 12.43
CA ILE A 29 -16.35 6.52 13.39
C ILE A 29 -17.65 5.78 13.06
N ALA A 30 -18.07 5.79 11.79
CA ALA A 30 -19.31 5.14 11.35
C ALA A 30 -19.30 3.62 11.58
N ALA A 31 -18.14 2.98 11.44
CA ALA A 31 -17.93 1.56 11.73
C ALA A 31 -17.82 1.25 13.24
N GLY A 32 -17.82 2.26 14.12
CA GLY A 32 -17.70 2.08 15.56
C GLY A 32 -16.31 1.63 16.04
N LEU A 33 -15.27 1.82 15.22
CA LEU A 33 -13.87 1.60 15.60
C LEU A 33 -13.46 2.56 16.72
N VAL A 34 -13.96 3.80 16.65
CA VAL A 34 -13.85 4.83 17.69
C VAL A 34 -15.21 5.48 17.95
N SER A 35 -15.37 6.12 19.11
CA SER A 35 -16.54 6.97 19.39
C SER A 35 -16.55 8.21 18.48
N VAL A 36 -17.69 8.90 18.42
CA VAL A 36 -17.85 10.15 17.64
C VAL A 36 -16.80 11.20 18.06
N ASP A 37 -16.59 11.37 19.37
CA ASP A 37 -15.55 12.27 19.90
C ASP A 37 -14.12 11.68 19.79
N GLY A 38 -14.03 10.40 19.43
CA GLY A 38 -12.80 9.64 19.31
C GLY A 38 -12.05 9.84 18.00
N GLY A 39 -12.54 10.65 17.06
CA GLY A 39 -11.90 10.87 15.76
C GLY A 39 -10.43 11.36 15.84
N ARG A 40 -10.06 12.07 16.91
CA ARG A 40 -8.67 12.50 17.17
C ARG A 40 -7.71 11.35 17.49
N ARG A 41 -8.24 10.19 17.88
CA ARG A 41 -7.47 8.96 18.14
C ARG A 41 -7.23 8.14 16.87
N VAL A 42 -7.74 8.59 15.72
CA VAL A 42 -7.46 8.02 14.40
C VAL A 42 -6.32 8.81 13.76
N SER A 43 -5.16 8.17 13.68
CA SER A 43 -3.98 8.66 12.97
C SER A 43 -3.70 7.82 11.73
N PHE A 44 -2.84 8.33 10.87
CA PHE A 44 -2.52 7.71 9.60
C PHE A 44 -1.01 7.52 9.46
N VAL A 45 -0.64 6.47 8.75
CA VAL A 45 0.71 6.19 8.28
C VAL A 45 0.59 5.76 6.82
N THR A 46 1.57 6.06 5.97
CA THR A 46 1.50 5.52 4.61
C THR A 46 1.78 4.02 4.59
N GLU A 47 1.21 3.31 3.62
CA GLU A 47 1.50 1.89 3.40
C GLU A 47 3.00 1.65 3.24
N SER A 48 3.70 2.52 2.50
CA SER A 48 5.14 2.40 2.32
C SER A 48 5.93 2.63 3.62
N GLU A 49 5.58 3.62 4.46
CA GLU A 49 6.24 3.82 5.76
C GLU A 49 6.01 2.62 6.69
N ALA A 50 4.78 2.09 6.72
CA ALA A 50 4.47 0.90 7.51
C ALA A 50 5.28 -0.32 7.04
N ALA A 51 5.43 -0.49 5.73
CA ALA A 51 6.24 -1.56 5.14
C ALA A 51 7.72 -1.43 5.49
N VAL A 52 8.29 -0.22 5.40
CA VAL A 52 9.70 0.02 5.77
C VAL A 52 9.90 -0.19 7.27
N LEU A 53 8.99 0.29 8.12
CA LEU A 53 9.07 0.08 9.57
C LEU A 53 9.05 -1.42 9.91
N TYR A 54 8.18 -2.19 9.26
CA TYR A 54 8.12 -3.64 9.43
C TYR A 54 9.43 -4.29 8.97
N ALA A 55 9.90 -4.01 7.76
CA ALA A 55 11.14 -4.56 7.22
C ALA A 55 12.37 -4.22 8.09
N ALA A 56 12.43 -3.00 8.60
CA ALA A 56 13.48 -2.55 9.53
C ALA A 56 13.37 -3.22 10.91
N SER A 57 12.24 -3.82 11.27
CA SER A 57 12.07 -4.52 12.55
C SER A 57 12.32 -6.03 12.46
N THR A 58 12.15 -6.63 11.28
CA THR A 58 12.20 -8.10 11.08
C THR A 58 13.29 -8.59 10.13
N GLY A 59 13.89 -7.71 9.31
CA GLY A 59 14.82 -8.09 8.25
C GLY A 59 16.24 -8.40 8.72
N ASN A 60 17.12 -8.77 7.78
CA ASN A 60 18.56 -8.63 7.95
C ASN A 60 18.91 -7.21 7.52
N ILE A 61 18.96 -6.30 8.50
CA ILE A 61 18.70 -4.87 8.31
C ILE A 61 19.98 -4.09 7.95
N ASP A 62 21.14 -4.67 8.26
CA ASP A 62 22.42 -3.94 8.28
C ASP A 62 22.93 -3.52 6.89
N GLU A 63 22.50 -4.22 5.83
CA GLU A 63 22.96 -3.92 4.45
C GLU A 63 22.30 -2.67 3.84
N TRP A 64 21.04 -2.39 4.18
CA TRP A 64 20.27 -1.30 3.55
C TRP A 64 19.82 -0.21 4.53
N LEU A 65 19.79 -0.47 5.84
CA LEU A 65 19.39 0.52 6.84
C LEU A 65 20.57 1.38 7.28
N GLN A 66 21.09 2.19 6.38
CA GLN A 66 22.18 3.12 6.64
C GLN A 66 21.74 4.55 6.37
N VAL A 67 22.24 5.50 7.17
CA VAL A 67 21.99 6.93 6.94
C VAL A 67 22.51 7.31 5.55
N ASP A 68 21.80 8.21 4.87
CA ASP A 68 22.06 8.65 3.49
C ASP A 68 21.91 7.55 2.44
N THR A 69 21.21 6.46 2.76
CA THR A 69 20.80 5.44 1.78
C THR A 69 19.42 5.74 1.24
N ASP A 70 19.29 5.68 -0.09
CA ASP A 70 18.02 5.75 -0.78
C ASP A 70 17.40 4.36 -0.95
N ILE A 71 16.13 4.24 -0.59
CA ILE A 71 15.31 3.05 -0.75
C ILE A 71 14.09 3.37 -1.59
N ILE A 72 13.63 2.40 -2.38
CA ILE A 72 12.38 2.48 -3.12
C ILE A 72 11.45 1.40 -2.60
N VAL A 73 10.24 1.79 -2.24
CA VAL A 73 9.15 0.89 -1.92
C VAL A 73 8.23 0.80 -3.13
N CYS A 74 7.93 -0.43 -3.56
CA CYS A 74 6.99 -0.73 -4.64
C CYS A 74 5.92 -1.66 -4.08
N ASP A 75 4.76 -1.11 -3.73
CA ASP A 75 3.60 -1.87 -3.28
C ASP A 75 2.74 -2.24 -4.48
N CYS A 76 2.82 -3.51 -4.88
CA CYS A 76 2.07 -4.07 -6.01
C CYS A 76 0.77 -4.70 -5.51
N GLY A 77 -0.21 -3.88 -5.19
CA GLY A 77 -1.52 -4.28 -4.74
C GLY A 77 -2.41 -4.93 -5.80
N GLY A 78 -3.65 -5.20 -5.41
CA GLY A 78 -4.65 -5.82 -6.30
C GLY A 78 -5.15 -4.88 -7.40
N GLY A 79 -5.34 -3.60 -7.08
CA GLY A 79 -5.87 -2.59 -8.01
C GLY A 79 -4.91 -1.44 -8.32
N THR A 80 -3.90 -1.24 -7.47
CA THR A 80 -2.89 -0.18 -7.62
C THR A 80 -1.48 -0.73 -7.51
N ILE A 81 -0.54 -0.04 -8.15
CA ILE A 81 0.89 -0.15 -7.92
C ILE A 81 1.34 1.21 -7.39
N ASP A 82 1.80 1.25 -6.15
CA ASP A 82 2.20 2.46 -5.45
C ASP A 82 3.72 2.44 -5.26
N ILE A 83 4.40 3.47 -5.78
CA ILE A 83 5.87 3.58 -5.75
C ILE A 83 6.27 4.85 -5.01
N THR A 84 7.12 4.72 -4.00
CA THR A 84 7.66 5.85 -3.23
C THR A 84 9.15 5.67 -2.96
N GLY A 85 9.91 6.76 -3.09
CA GLY A 85 11.33 6.79 -2.74
C GLY A 85 11.56 7.48 -1.40
N TYR A 86 12.44 6.93 -0.56
CA TYR A 86 12.86 7.53 0.69
C TYR A 86 14.38 7.57 0.82
N THR A 87 14.90 8.64 1.41
CA THR A 87 16.24 8.68 1.98
C THR A 87 16.16 8.39 3.48
N ILE A 88 17.00 7.50 3.99
CA ILE A 88 17.12 7.21 5.42
C ILE A 88 17.93 8.33 6.09
N MET A 89 17.27 9.09 6.97
CA MET A 89 17.89 10.22 7.67
C MET A 89 18.48 9.80 9.02
N GLU A 90 17.79 8.89 9.73
CA GLU A 90 18.22 8.33 11.00
C GLU A 90 17.77 6.87 11.05
N THR A 91 18.56 5.99 11.67
CA THR A 91 18.20 4.57 11.80
C THR A 91 17.57 4.25 13.15
N LYS A 92 17.84 5.06 14.19
CA LYS A 92 17.32 4.89 15.56
C LYS A 92 17.10 6.25 16.25
N PRO A 93 15.84 6.72 16.40
CA PRO A 93 14.63 6.17 15.79
C PRO A 93 14.69 6.25 14.26
N LEU A 94 14.00 5.34 13.57
CA LEU A 94 13.94 5.37 12.11
C LEU A 94 13.27 6.67 11.64
N ARG A 95 13.97 7.44 10.81
CA ARG A 95 13.43 8.63 10.14
C ARG A 95 13.69 8.54 8.66
N LEU A 96 12.62 8.70 7.90
CA LEU A 96 12.62 8.68 6.45
C LEU A 96 12.28 10.07 5.94
N LYS A 97 12.89 10.45 4.82
CA LYS A 97 12.51 11.64 4.06
C LYS A 97 12.12 11.19 2.66
N GLU A 98 10.94 11.58 2.18
CA GLU A 98 10.56 11.31 0.80
C GLU A 98 11.57 11.95 -0.16
N SER A 99 12.21 11.14 -0.99
CA SER A 99 13.26 11.57 -1.93
C SER A 99 12.70 11.81 -3.33
N ILE A 100 11.60 11.13 -3.67
CA ILE A 100 10.88 11.26 -4.94
C ILE A 100 9.39 11.25 -4.63
N ALA A 101 8.64 12.13 -5.29
CA ALA A 101 7.18 12.17 -5.16
C ALA A 101 6.56 10.80 -5.45
N SER A 102 5.73 10.35 -4.53
CA SER A 102 4.96 9.11 -4.69
C SER A 102 4.14 9.07 -5.98
N SER A 103 4.07 7.88 -6.57
CA SER A 103 3.30 7.59 -7.79
C SER A 103 2.33 6.45 -7.54
N CYS A 104 1.08 6.62 -7.95
CA CYS A 104 0.03 5.62 -7.86
C CYS A 104 -0.46 5.30 -9.27
N TYR A 105 -0.26 4.06 -9.71
CA TYR A 105 -0.75 3.58 -11.00
C TYR A 105 -1.98 2.71 -10.78
N LEU A 106 -3.05 2.95 -11.56
CA LEU A 106 -4.21 2.07 -11.64
C LEU A 106 -3.86 0.82 -12.46
N ASN A 107 -3.03 -0.01 -11.87
CA ASN A 107 -2.57 -1.28 -12.39
C ASN A 107 -2.34 -2.21 -11.20
N GLY A 108 -2.30 -3.52 -11.38
CA GLY A 108 -2.17 -4.44 -10.26
C GLY A 108 -2.63 -5.85 -10.59
N GLY A 109 -2.76 -6.69 -9.56
CA GLY A 109 -3.13 -8.09 -9.73
C GLY A 109 -4.41 -8.32 -10.56
N MET A 110 -5.41 -7.44 -10.46
CA MET A 110 -6.65 -7.57 -11.24
C MET A 110 -6.41 -7.47 -12.75
N PHE A 111 -5.42 -6.66 -13.18
CA PHE A 111 -5.10 -6.48 -14.60
C PHE A 111 -4.34 -7.70 -15.13
N VAL A 112 -3.49 -8.30 -14.30
CA VAL A 112 -2.86 -9.59 -14.60
C VAL A 112 -3.92 -10.68 -14.77
N GLY A 113 -4.89 -10.76 -13.86
CA GLY A 113 -6.02 -11.69 -13.95
C GLY A 113 -6.84 -11.50 -15.23
N LYS A 114 -7.16 -10.24 -15.58
CA LYS A 114 -7.87 -9.91 -16.83
C LYS A 114 -7.06 -10.28 -18.07
N ALA A 115 -5.75 -10.07 -18.07
CA ALA A 115 -4.88 -10.46 -19.17
C ALA A 115 -4.84 -11.99 -19.34
N LEU A 116 -4.79 -12.74 -18.24
CA LEU A 116 -4.87 -14.21 -18.26
C LEU A 116 -6.21 -14.68 -18.83
N GLU A 117 -7.32 -14.09 -18.40
CA GLU A 117 -8.65 -14.42 -18.92
C GLU A 117 -8.71 -14.23 -20.45
N GLN A 118 -8.24 -13.09 -20.94
CA GLN A 118 -8.19 -12.80 -22.38
C GLN A 118 -7.28 -13.78 -23.13
N PHE A 119 -6.13 -14.14 -22.54
CA PHE A 119 -5.23 -15.13 -23.11
C PHE A 119 -5.91 -16.49 -23.25
N LEU A 120 -6.56 -16.97 -22.19
CA LEU A 120 -7.27 -18.25 -22.18
C LEU A 120 -8.41 -18.26 -23.21
N GLN A 121 -9.21 -17.21 -23.28
CA GLN A 121 -10.28 -17.09 -24.29
C GLN A 121 -9.74 -17.22 -25.72
N ARG A 122 -8.63 -16.52 -26.03
CA ARG A 122 -7.99 -16.61 -27.35
C ARG A 122 -7.39 -17.99 -27.62
N PHE A 123 -6.78 -18.60 -26.61
CA PHE A 123 -6.17 -19.91 -26.71
C PHE A 123 -7.21 -20.99 -26.99
N PHE A 124 -8.29 -21.04 -26.21
CA PHE A 124 -9.37 -22.00 -26.40
C PHE A 124 -10.10 -21.80 -27.73
N PHE A 125 -10.34 -20.56 -28.15
CA PHE A 125 -10.92 -20.29 -29.47
C PHE A 125 -10.04 -20.85 -30.60
N ARG A 126 -8.72 -20.60 -30.56
CA ARG A 126 -7.77 -21.15 -31.54
C ARG A 126 -7.69 -22.67 -31.50
N TYR A 127 -7.71 -23.27 -30.31
CA TYR A 127 -7.64 -24.71 -30.14
C TYR A 127 -8.88 -25.43 -30.68
N VAL A 128 -10.08 -24.90 -30.40
CA VAL A 128 -11.34 -25.42 -30.95
C VAL A 128 -11.38 -25.23 -32.47
N LEU A 129 -10.97 -24.07 -33.00
CA LEU A 129 -10.90 -23.85 -34.44
C LEU A 129 -9.91 -24.82 -35.11
N TRP A 130 -8.78 -25.12 -34.46
CA TRP A 130 -7.81 -26.09 -34.95
C TRP A 130 -8.39 -27.51 -35.02
N LEU A 131 -9.11 -27.97 -33.98
CA LEU A 131 -9.83 -29.26 -33.96
C LEU A 131 -10.98 -29.35 -34.97
N LEU A 132 -11.52 -28.22 -35.44
CA LEU A 132 -12.58 -28.20 -36.47
C LEU A 132 -12.03 -28.20 -37.89
N LEU A 133 -10.76 -27.81 -38.07
CA LEU A 133 -10.12 -27.70 -39.38
C LEU A 133 -9.19 -28.87 -39.72
N TYR A 134 -8.92 -29.76 -38.75
CA TYR A 134 -8.08 -30.96 -38.86
C TYR A 134 -8.65 -32.09 -38.00
#